data_AF-A0A2E4QJP1-F1
#
_entry.id   AF-A0A2E4QJP1-F1
#
_cell.length_a   1.000
_cell.length_b   1.000
_cell.length_c   1.000
_cell.angle_alpha   90.00
_cell.angle_beta   90.00
_cell.angle_gamma   90.00
#
_symmetry.space_group_name_H-M   'P 1'
#
loop_
_entity.id
_entity.type
_entity.pdbx_description
1 polymer ?
#
loop_
_entity_poly.entity_id
_entity_poly.type
_entity_poly.pdbx_seq_one_letter_code
_entity_poly.pdbx_strand_id
1 'polypeptide(L)'
;HRPNHGGQRFFDDGERVRFDTNDGKTIILTSLRTGNTAREQIYSMGIKPENYKVIVAKGVSSPRPAYHPIASEIIVVNTPGVTSADLSTFEYKNIRVPLYPFQEPDYPPKSN
;
A
#
# COMPACT_ATOMS: atom_id res chain seq x y z
N HIS A 1 -13.25 -15.44 -12.27
CA HIS A 1 -12.03 -14.61 -12.32
C HIS A 1 -12.41 -13.21 -11.85
N ARG A 2 -11.77 -12.68 -10.79
CA ARG A 2 -12.04 -11.32 -10.27
C ARG A 2 -10.79 -10.46 -10.53
N PRO A 3 -10.76 -9.68 -11.62
CA PRO A 3 -9.67 -8.74 -11.83
C PRO A 3 -9.80 -7.60 -10.81
N ASN A 4 -8.81 -7.47 -9.92
CA ASN A 4 -8.88 -6.53 -8.79
C ASN A 4 -8.04 -5.26 -9.07
N HIS A 5 -6.98 -5.36 -9.89
CA HIS A 5 -6.14 -4.21 -10.23
C HIS A 5 -5.32 -4.47 -11.52
N GLY A 6 -5.31 -3.51 -12.45
CA GLY A 6 -4.35 -3.47 -13.58
C GLY A 6 -4.39 -4.62 -14.61
N GLY A 7 -5.37 -5.54 -14.53
CA GLY A 7 -5.50 -6.67 -15.47
C GLY A 7 -4.42 -7.75 -15.34
N GLN A 8 -3.51 -7.64 -14.35
CA GLN A 8 -2.47 -8.64 -14.11
C GLN A 8 -3.05 -9.90 -13.49
N ARG A 9 -2.63 -11.06 -14.01
CA ARG A 9 -3.15 -12.38 -13.60
C ARG A 9 -2.13 -13.21 -12.84
N PHE A 10 -0.85 -13.09 -13.18
CA PHE A 10 0.23 -13.86 -12.57
C PHE A 10 1.09 -12.93 -11.72
N PHE A 11 1.42 -13.40 -10.53
CA PHE A 11 2.25 -12.69 -9.58
C PHE A 11 3.27 -13.66 -9.01
N ASP A 12 4.48 -13.17 -8.83
CA ASP A 12 5.57 -13.88 -8.18
C ASP A 12 6.21 -12.93 -7.15
N ASP A 13 6.00 -13.24 -5.88
CA ASP A 13 6.58 -12.56 -4.74
C ASP A 13 7.84 -13.25 -4.20
N GLY A 14 8.36 -14.22 -4.95
CA GLY A 14 9.59 -14.94 -4.66
C GLY A 14 9.43 -15.95 -3.54
N GLU A 15 10.52 -16.17 -2.81
CA GLU A 15 10.52 -17.01 -1.62
C GLU A 15 9.72 -16.34 -0.50
N ARG A 16 8.96 -17.15 0.24
CA ARG A 16 8.03 -16.66 1.25
C ARG A 16 8.17 -17.44 2.54
N VAL A 17 8.11 -16.70 3.64
CA VAL A 17 8.06 -17.29 4.98
C VAL A 17 6.91 -16.68 5.77
N ARG A 18 6.11 -17.55 6.40
CA ARG A 18 5.08 -17.17 7.37
C ARG A 18 5.65 -17.31 8.78
N PHE A 19 5.52 -16.26 9.57
CA PHE A 19 5.77 -16.28 11.02
C PHE A 19 4.44 -16.08 11.75
N ASP A 20 4.15 -16.97 12.68
CA ASP A 20 3.08 -16.77 13.66
C ASP A 20 3.71 -16.41 15.00
N THR A 21 3.35 -15.25 15.54
CA THR A 21 3.89 -14.76 16.81
C THR A 21 3.13 -15.37 17.98
N ASN A 22 3.76 -15.40 19.17
CA ASN A 22 3.12 -15.87 20.40
C ASN A 22 1.89 -15.04 20.81
N ASP A 23 1.79 -13.80 20.35
CA ASP A 23 0.66 -12.89 20.58
C ASP A 23 -0.34 -12.86 19.41
N GLY A 24 -0.32 -13.89 18.56
CA GLY A 24 -1.38 -14.21 17.59
C GLY A 24 -1.36 -13.36 16.30
N LYS A 25 -0.22 -12.75 15.95
CA LYS A 25 -0.05 -12.05 14.68
C LYS A 25 0.57 -13.00 13.66
N THR A 26 0.17 -12.83 12.41
CA THR A 26 0.79 -13.52 11.29
C THR A 26 1.52 -12.51 10.42
N ILE A 27 2.81 -12.76 10.20
CA ILE A 27 3.70 -11.93 9.39
C ILE A 27 4.13 -12.76 8.18
N ILE A 28 3.97 -12.19 6.98
CA ILE A 28 4.43 -12.79 5.74
C ILE A 28 5.63 -11.98 5.25
N LEU A 29 6.77 -12.64 5.10
CA LEU A 29 7.95 -12.07 4.45
C LEU A 29 8.05 -12.63 3.03
N THR A 30 8.36 -11.75 2.08
CA THR A 30 8.55 -12.07 0.66
C THR A 30 9.95 -11.64 0.23
N SER A 31 10.63 -12.40 -0.63
CA SER A 31 11.97 -12.04 -1.10
C SER A 31 11.93 -10.97 -2.21
N LEU A 32 10.82 -10.87 -2.94
CA LEU A 32 10.61 -9.85 -3.96
C LEU A 32 9.64 -8.77 -3.46
N ARG A 33 9.88 -7.53 -3.91
CA ARG A 33 8.98 -6.40 -3.67
C ARG A 33 7.77 -6.51 -4.60
N THR A 34 6.65 -6.96 -4.07
CA THR A 34 5.38 -7.05 -4.80
C THR A 34 4.29 -6.26 -4.10
N GLY A 35 3.30 -5.81 -4.89
CA GLY A 35 2.08 -5.24 -4.34
C GLY A 35 1.16 -6.32 -3.81
N ASN A 36 0.36 -5.98 -2.81
CA ASN A 36 -0.65 -6.85 -2.20
C ASN A 36 -2.05 -6.63 -2.82
N THR A 37 -2.11 -6.44 -4.15
CA THR A 37 -3.31 -6.01 -4.89
C THR A 37 -4.29 -7.14 -5.19
N ALA A 38 -4.02 -8.34 -4.70
CA ALA A 38 -4.84 -9.53 -4.83
C ALA A 38 -4.81 -10.33 -3.53
N ARG A 39 -5.91 -11.01 -3.18
CA ARG A 39 -5.97 -11.88 -2.00
C ARG A 39 -5.43 -13.27 -2.29
N GLU A 40 -5.40 -13.63 -3.57
CA GLU A 40 -4.95 -14.91 -4.11
C GLU A 40 -3.50 -15.23 -3.71
N GLN A 41 -2.64 -14.21 -3.56
CA GLN A 41 -1.28 -14.39 -3.02
C GLN A 41 -1.33 -14.95 -1.59
N ILE A 42 -2.18 -14.41 -0.72
CA ILE A 42 -2.35 -14.84 0.67
C ILE A 42 -3.03 -16.22 0.74
N TYR A 43 -4.09 -16.43 -0.06
CA TYR A 43 -4.77 -17.74 -0.14
C TYR A 43 -3.81 -18.85 -0.60
N SER A 44 -2.88 -18.57 -1.53
CA SER A 44 -1.90 -19.54 -2.01
C SER A 44 -0.95 -20.06 -0.92
N MET A 45 -0.83 -19.33 0.20
CA MET A 45 -0.07 -19.75 1.38
C MET A 45 -0.92 -20.51 2.40
N GLY A 46 -2.17 -20.86 2.06
CA GLY A 46 -3.12 -21.50 2.98
C GLY A 46 -3.70 -20.55 4.05
N ILE A 47 -3.50 -19.24 3.90
CA ILE A 47 -3.99 -18.24 4.85
C ILE A 47 -5.34 -17.70 4.36
N LYS A 48 -6.33 -17.71 5.25
CA LYS A 48 -7.64 -17.10 5.00
C LYS A 48 -7.71 -15.71 5.65
N PRO A 49 -7.51 -14.60 4.91
CA PRO A 49 -7.58 -13.24 5.45
C PRO A 49 -8.90 -12.96 6.21
N GLU A 50 -10.01 -13.60 5.83
CA GLU A 50 -11.31 -13.46 6.49
C GLU A 50 -11.31 -13.91 7.96
N ASN A 51 -10.33 -14.72 8.37
CA ASN A 51 -10.21 -15.17 9.76
C ASN A 51 -9.52 -14.13 10.67
N TYR A 52 -9.03 -13.03 10.11
CA TYR A 52 -8.31 -12.00 10.86
C TYR A 52 -9.21 -10.81 11.15
N LYS A 53 -9.11 -10.27 12.36
CA LYS A 53 -9.82 -9.04 12.76
C LYS A 53 -9.30 -7.79 12.04
N VAL A 54 -8.00 -7.80 11.71
CA VAL A 54 -7.30 -6.68 11.07
C VAL A 54 -6.33 -7.24 10.05
N ILE A 55 -6.30 -6.63 8.87
CA ILE A 55 -5.33 -6.92 7.80
C ILE A 55 -4.61 -5.63 7.46
N VAL A 56 -3.27 -5.68 7.44
CA VAL A 56 -2.46 -4.54 6.97
C VAL A 56 -2.33 -4.63 5.47
N ALA A 57 -3.03 -3.75 4.76
CA ALA A 57 -2.93 -3.65 3.32
C ALA A 57 -1.99 -2.49 2.92
N LYS A 58 -0.78 -2.79 2.42
CA LYS A 58 0.22 -1.76 2.09
C LYS A 58 -0.14 -1.01 0.81
N GLY A 59 -0.75 0.15 0.97
CA GLY A 59 -1.05 1.07 -0.12
C GLY A 59 -2.36 1.81 0.13
N VAL A 60 -2.58 2.90 -0.60
CA VAL A 60 -3.78 3.74 -0.40
C VAL A 60 -4.93 3.25 -1.28
N SER A 61 -4.71 3.15 -2.60
CA SER A 61 -5.78 2.85 -3.57
C SER A 61 -5.71 1.41 -4.07
N SER A 62 -4.54 0.97 -4.53
CA SER A 62 -4.35 -0.34 -5.17
C SER A 62 -4.84 -1.56 -4.37
N PRO A 63 -4.70 -1.63 -3.04
CA PRO A 63 -5.22 -2.79 -2.30
C PRO A 63 -6.75 -2.77 -2.10
N ARG A 64 -7.42 -1.62 -2.23
CA ARG A 64 -8.85 -1.50 -1.87
C ARG A 64 -9.76 -2.50 -2.61
N PRO A 65 -9.66 -2.68 -3.95
CA PRO A 65 -10.52 -3.63 -4.65
C PRO A 65 -10.36 -5.07 -4.15
N ALA A 66 -9.16 -5.43 -3.67
CA ALA A 66 -8.90 -6.76 -3.15
C ALA A 66 -9.54 -6.98 -1.78
N TYR A 67 -9.37 -6.05 -0.83
CA TYR A 67 -9.76 -6.27 0.57
C TYR A 67 -11.12 -5.69 0.94
N HIS A 68 -11.60 -4.63 0.26
CA HIS A 68 -12.90 -4.04 0.55
C HIS A 68 -14.06 -5.06 0.54
N PRO A 69 -14.11 -6.05 -0.38
CA PRO A 69 -15.19 -7.06 -0.37
C PRO A 69 -15.21 -8.00 0.86
N ILE A 70 -14.16 -8.02 1.68
CA ILE A 70 -14.08 -8.85 2.91
C ILE A 70 -13.90 -8.01 4.18
N ALA A 71 -13.78 -6.70 4.05
CA ALA A 71 -13.59 -5.80 5.17
C ALA A 71 -14.93 -5.17 5.56
N SER A 72 -15.21 -5.09 6.86
CA SER A 72 -16.33 -4.29 7.37
C SER A 72 -16.06 -2.79 7.26
N GLU A 73 -14.78 -2.40 7.31
CA GLU A 73 -14.32 -1.01 7.24
C GLU A 73 -12.91 -0.94 6.67
N ILE A 74 -12.59 0.16 5.97
CA ILE A 74 -11.23 0.47 5.52
C ILE A 74 -10.76 1.74 6.23
N ILE A 75 -9.77 1.59 7.11
CA ILE A 75 -9.14 2.70 7.83
C ILE A 75 -7.81 3.03 7.17
N VAL A 76 -7.67 4.27 6.69
CA VAL A 76 -6.38 4.76 6.17
C VAL A 76 -5.57 5.29 7.35
N VAL A 77 -4.40 4.70 7.58
CA VAL A 77 -3.51 5.05 8.70
C VAL A 77 -2.31 5.83 8.18
N ASN A 78 -2.00 6.97 8.79
CA ASN A 78 -0.80 7.78 8.48
C ASN A 78 0.47 7.15 9.08
N THR A 79 0.81 5.94 8.63
CA THR A 79 2.04 5.25 9.07
C THR A 79 3.29 5.92 8.48
N PRO A 80 4.40 6.01 9.22
CA PRO A 80 5.65 6.57 8.70
C PRO A 80 6.21 5.72 7.55
N GLY A 81 6.99 6.35 6.67
CA GLY A 81 7.74 5.68 5.61
C GLY A 81 7.90 6.52 4.34
N VAL A 82 8.68 6.00 3.39
CA VAL A 82 9.07 6.71 2.15
C VAL A 82 7.91 7.04 1.19
N THR A 83 6.71 6.55 1.48
CA THR A 83 5.48 6.82 0.72
C THR A 83 4.42 7.54 1.56
N SER A 84 4.81 8.19 2.65
CA SER A 84 3.90 8.97 3.49
C SER A 84 3.28 10.12 2.68
N ALA A 85 2.01 10.43 2.95
CA ALA A 85 1.35 11.62 2.43
C ALA A 85 1.66 12.87 3.27
N ASP A 86 2.20 12.68 4.48
CA ASP A 86 2.64 13.77 5.34
C ASP A 86 4.01 14.29 4.89
N LEU A 87 3.96 15.32 4.04
CA LEU A 87 5.14 15.95 3.47
C LEU A 87 6.06 16.58 4.53
N SER A 88 5.56 16.91 5.72
CA SER A 88 6.37 17.52 6.78
C SER A 88 7.40 16.55 7.39
N THR A 89 7.24 15.25 7.14
CA THR A 89 8.11 14.20 7.71
C THR A 89 9.38 13.94 6.92
N PHE A 90 9.56 14.58 5.76
CA PHE A 90 10.70 14.36 4.87
C PHE A 90 11.73 15.49 4.93
N GLU A 91 13.00 15.13 4.73
CA GLU A 91 14.08 16.09 4.49
C GLU A 91 14.26 16.31 2.98
N TYR A 92 14.04 17.54 2.52
CA TYR A 92 14.13 17.90 1.10
C TYR A 92 15.45 18.61 0.79
N LYS A 93 16.18 18.11 -0.22
CA LYS A 93 17.48 18.69 -0.64
C LYS A 93 17.44 19.42 -1.98
N ASN A 94 16.69 18.88 -2.95
CA ASN A 94 16.69 19.35 -4.34
C ASN A 94 15.26 19.54 -4.89
N ILE A 95 14.35 20.10 -4.08
CA ILE A 95 12.99 20.39 -4.55
C ILE A 95 12.96 21.67 -5.39
N ARG A 96 12.01 21.71 -6.35
CA ARG A 96 11.74 22.92 -7.14
C ARG A 96 11.30 24.06 -6.23
N VAL A 97 11.68 25.29 -6.56
CA VAL A 97 11.23 26.51 -5.86
C VAL A 97 10.69 27.50 -6.91
N PRO A 98 9.43 27.99 -6.79
CA PRO A 98 8.46 27.64 -5.74
C PRO A 98 7.79 26.27 -5.98
N LEU A 99 7.50 25.54 -4.90
CA LEU A 99 6.68 24.32 -4.91
C LEU A 99 5.68 24.36 -3.76
N TYR A 100 4.39 24.52 -4.07
CA TYR A 100 3.32 24.35 -3.09
C TYR A 100 3.29 22.90 -2.57
N PRO A 101 3.11 22.64 -1.26
CA PRO A 101 2.80 23.60 -0.19
C PRO A 101 4.01 24.20 0.55
N PHE A 102 5.25 23.98 0.08
CA PHE A 102 6.45 24.51 0.76
C PHE A 102 6.67 26.00 0.50
N GLN A 103 6.31 26.47 -0.69
CA GLN A 103 6.30 27.88 -1.06
C GLN A 103 5.03 28.18 -1.86
N GLU A 104 4.51 29.40 -1.71
CA GLU A 104 3.40 29.88 -2.53
C GLU A 104 3.79 29.87 -4.01
N PRO A 105 2.94 29.35 -4.91
CA PRO A 105 3.23 29.32 -6.32
C PRO A 105 3.09 30.71 -6.93
N ASP A 106 4.06 31.12 -7.74
CA ASP A 106 3.93 32.26 -8.63
C ASP A 106 3.38 31.78 -9.98
N TYR A 107 2.15 32.17 -10.30
CA TYR A 107 1.51 31.88 -11.58
C TYR A 107 1.41 33.18 -12.38
N PRO A 108 2.46 33.58 -13.12
CA PRO A 108 2.34 34.74 -13.98
C PRO A 108 1.27 34.47 -15.05
N PRO A 109 0.46 35.48 -15.42
CA PRO A 109 -0.52 35.32 -16.48
C PRO A 109 0.18 34.88 -17.77
N LYS A 110 -0.42 33.94 -18.51
CA LYS A 110 0.09 33.58 -19.83
C LYS A 110 0.06 34.82 -20.71
N SER A 111 1.20 35.20 -21.29
CA SER A 111 1.26 36.21 -22.33
C SER A 111 0.41 35.73 -23.51
N ASN A 112 -0.59 36.53 -23.91
CA ASN A 112 -1.41 36.31 -25.10
C ASN A 112 -0.56 36.27 -26.37
#